data_AF-A0AAV5T9H0-F1
#
_entry.id   AF-A0AAV5T9H0-F1
#
_cell.length_a   1.000
_cell.length_b   1.000
_cell.length_c   1.000
_cell.angle_alpha   90.00
_cell.angle_beta   90.00
_cell.angle_gamma   90.00
#
_symmetry.space_group_name_H-M   'P 1'
#
loop_
_entity.id
_entity.type
_entity.pdbx_description
1 polymer ?
#
loop_
_entity_poly.entity_id
_entity_poly.type
_entity_poly.pdbx_seq_one_letter_code
_entity_poly.pdbx_strand_id
1 'polypeptide(L)'
;VLISLPVILVFAYAVNRRARFVIRCNLLNLTIMLNAFISMILCLPASIFGHACTVVFASMKMLLRWTGIKVETRNFDSVFHKQTSPCVVVCNHQPTLDTIAMAHAFPPRGTVMMKRSLAYIPIFNLSAWLCSVIFVDQFSGGKA
;
A
#
# COMPACT_ATOMS: atom_id res chain seq x y z
N VAL A 1 -1.41 33.33 -13.22
CA VAL A 1 -0.83 32.52 -12.10
C VAL A 1 -1.30 31.07 -12.11
N LEU A 2 -2.60 30.78 -12.30
CA LEU A 2 -3.11 29.39 -12.29
C LEU A 2 -2.60 28.50 -13.45
N ILE A 3 -2.39 29.07 -14.65
CA ILE A 3 -1.90 28.32 -15.83
C ILE A 3 -0.37 28.19 -15.86
N SER A 4 0.35 29.11 -15.21
CA SER A 4 1.81 29.15 -15.27
C SER A 4 2.46 27.99 -14.51
N LEU A 5 1.87 27.54 -13.39
CA LEU A 5 2.45 26.46 -12.57
C LEU A 5 2.46 25.09 -13.30
N PRO A 6 1.36 24.61 -13.92
CA PRO A 6 1.38 23.38 -14.71
C PRO A 6 2.40 23.40 -15.85
N VAL A 7 2.51 24.54 -16.55
CA VAL A 7 3.46 24.70 -17.68
C VAL A 7 4.90 24.62 -17.19
N ILE A 8 5.22 25.28 -16.07
CA ILE A 8 6.55 25.22 -15.44
C ILE A 8 6.88 23.78 -15.02
N LEU A 9 5.92 23.06 -14.42
CA LEU A 9 6.12 21.66 -14.01
C LEU A 9 6.36 20.72 -15.19
N VAL A 10 5.60 20.88 -16.29
CA VAL A 10 5.79 20.08 -17.51
C VAL A 10 7.16 20.37 -18.14
N PHE A 11 7.54 21.65 -18.22
CA PHE A 11 8.85 22.04 -18.73
C PHE A 11 9.99 21.47 -17.86
N ALA A 12 9.90 21.61 -16.54
CA ALA A 12 10.89 21.07 -15.60
C ALA A 12 10.99 19.54 -15.68
N TYR A 13 9.86 18.85 -15.84
CA TYR A 13 9.80 17.39 -16.04
C TYR A 13 10.49 16.94 -17.33
N ALA A 14 10.33 17.71 -18.42
CA ALA A 14 10.92 17.39 -19.71
C ALA A 14 12.45 17.57 -19.69
N VAL A 15 12.94 18.68 -19.12
CA VAL A 15 14.34 19.11 -19.25
C VAL A 15 15.25 18.54 -18.16
N ASN A 16 14.79 18.45 -16.90
CA ASN A 16 15.67 18.13 -15.77
C ASN A 16 15.39 16.74 -15.17
N ARG A 17 16.39 15.85 -15.22
CA ARG A 17 16.29 14.49 -14.67
C ARG A 17 15.97 14.46 -13.17
N ARG A 18 16.55 15.36 -12.37
CA ARG A 18 16.27 15.45 -10.93
C ARG A 18 14.84 15.91 -10.67
N ALA A 19 14.39 16.95 -11.38
CA ALA A 19 13.02 17.43 -11.28
C ALA A 19 12.02 16.34 -11.69
N ARG A 20 12.28 15.62 -12.79
CA ARG A 20 11.49 14.47 -13.22
C ARG A 20 11.36 13.39 -12.14
N PHE A 21 12.49 13.03 -11.50
CA PHE A 21 12.50 12.06 -10.41
C PHE A 21 11.64 12.53 -9.23
N VAL A 22 11.86 13.75 -8.75
CA VAL A 22 11.11 14.33 -7.62
C VAL A 22 9.62 14.42 -7.93
N ILE A 23 9.24 14.86 -9.14
CA ILE A 23 7.83 14.92 -9.57
C ILE A 23 7.21 13.52 -9.54
N ARG A 24 7.89 12.50 -10.07
CA ARG A 24 7.37 11.11 -10.04
C ARG A 24 7.21 10.58 -8.62
N CYS A 25 8.17 10.83 -7.73
CA CYS A 25 8.08 10.43 -6.32
C CYS A 25 6.88 11.09 -5.62
N ASN A 26 6.65 12.39 -5.85
CA ASN A 26 5.51 13.10 -5.27
C ASN A 26 4.18 12.58 -5.80
N LEU A 27 4.06 12.36 -7.12
CA LEU A 27 2.87 11.79 -7.72
C LEU A 27 2.59 10.36 -7.23
N LEU A 28 3.64 9.55 -7.01
CA LEU A 28 3.52 8.23 -6.39
C LEU A 28 2.97 8.32 -4.97
N ASN A 29 3.49 9.22 -4.14
CA ASN A 29 2.96 9.44 -2.79
C ASN A 29 1.50 9.92 -2.81
N LEU A 30 1.15 10.82 -3.75
CA LEU A 30 -0.23 11.24 -3.95
C LEU A 30 -1.15 10.07 -4.34
N THR A 31 -0.65 9.14 -5.14
CA THR A 31 -1.37 7.91 -5.51
C THR A 31 -1.63 7.02 -4.30
N ILE A 32 -0.65 6.87 -3.41
CA ILE A 32 -0.81 6.12 -2.15
C ILE A 32 -1.87 6.77 -1.26
N MET A 33 -1.82 8.11 -1.12
CA MET A 33 -2.83 8.85 -0.35
C MET A 33 -4.22 8.69 -0.96
N LEU A 34 -4.35 8.83 -2.28
CA LEU A 34 -5.61 8.61 -3.00
C LEU A 34 -6.13 7.18 -2.79
N ASN A 35 -5.26 6.18 -2.83
CA ASN A 35 -5.63 4.80 -2.55
C ASN A 35 -6.18 4.63 -1.14
N ALA A 36 -5.63 5.31 -0.13
CA ALA A 36 -6.15 5.27 1.23
C ALA A 36 -7.60 5.78 1.30
N PHE A 37 -7.92 6.86 0.60
CA PHE A 37 -9.29 7.38 0.51
C PHE A 37 -10.25 6.44 -0.23
N ILE A 38 -9.83 5.91 -1.38
CA ILE A 38 -10.63 4.97 -2.16
C ILE A 38 -10.88 3.69 -1.37
N SER A 39 -9.86 3.19 -0.69
CA SER A 39 -9.91 1.97 0.12
C SER A 39 -10.93 2.04 1.23
N MET A 40 -11.14 3.20 1.86
CA MET A 40 -12.20 3.36 2.87
C MET A 40 -13.58 3.00 2.34
N ILE A 41 -13.87 3.40 1.11
CA ILE A 41 -15.16 3.15 0.46
C ILE A 41 -15.23 1.69 0.03
N LEU A 42 -14.16 1.17 -0.60
CA LEU A 42 -14.12 -0.19 -1.11
C LEU A 42 -14.10 -1.26 0.00
N CYS A 43 -13.58 -0.94 1.18
CA CYS A 43 -13.54 -1.87 2.31
C CYS A 43 -14.92 -2.16 2.90
N LEU A 44 -15.90 -1.26 2.76
CA LEU A 44 -17.25 -1.44 3.33
C LEU A 44 -17.96 -2.69 2.77
N PRO A 45 -18.08 -2.89 1.45
CA PRO A 45 -18.64 -4.14 0.92
C PRO A 45 -17.65 -5.30 1.03
N ALA A 46 -16.34 -5.05 0.90
CA ALA A 46 -15.33 -6.10 0.88
C ALA A 46 -15.10 -6.77 2.25
N SER A 47 -15.37 -6.07 3.35
CA SER A 47 -15.26 -6.62 4.71
C SER A 47 -16.30 -7.73 4.95
N ILE A 48 -17.49 -7.62 4.36
CA ILE A 48 -18.58 -8.60 4.48
C ILE A 48 -18.12 -9.97 3.92
N PHE A 49 -17.30 -9.95 2.88
CA PHE A 49 -16.75 -11.16 2.25
C PHE A 49 -15.38 -11.57 2.78
N GLY A 50 -14.84 -10.87 3.80
CA GLY A 50 -13.50 -11.14 4.33
C GLY A 50 -12.36 -10.87 3.34
N HIS A 51 -12.55 -9.91 2.42
CA HIS A 51 -11.60 -9.60 1.34
C HIS A 51 -11.13 -8.14 1.34
N ALA A 52 -11.41 -7.39 2.41
CA ALA A 52 -11.07 -5.97 2.51
C ALA A 52 -9.58 -5.68 2.24
N CYS A 53 -8.65 -6.32 2.96
CA CYS A 53 -7.20 -6.17 2.71
C CYS A 53 -6.81 -6.44 1.25
N THR A 54 -7.32 -7.54 0.67
CA THR A 54 -7.05 -7.90 -0.72
C THR A 54 -7.51 -6.80 -1.68
N VAL A 55 -8.67 -6.19 -1.43
CA VAL A 55 -9.21 -5.10 -2.24
C VAL A 55 -8.39 -3.81 -2.10
N VAL A 56 -7.86 -3.50 -0.91
CA VAL A 56 -6.93 -2.37 -0.70
C VAL A 56 -5.68 -2.51 -1.58
N PHE A 57 -5.05 -3.68 -1.58
CA PHE A 57 -3.84 -3.89 -2.38
C PHE A 57 -4.14 -4.06 -3.89
N ALA A 58 -5.29 -4.63 -4.25
CA ALA A 58 -5.72 -4.72 -5.64
C ALA A 58 -6.04 -3.34 -6.24
N SER A 59 -6.72 -2.47 -5.50
CA SER A 59 -6.96 -1.08 -5.92
C SER A 59 -5.66 -0.29 -6.04
N MET A 60 -4.71 -0.48 -5.10
CA MET A 60 -3.37 0.10 -5.19
C MET A 60 -2.65 -0.34 -6.47
N LYS A 61 -2.69 -1.63 -6.80
CA LYS A 61 -2.09 -2.18 -8.03
C LYS A 61 -2.66 -1.54 -9.29
N MET A 62 -3.98 -1.30 -9.31
CA MET A 62 -4.64 -0.62 -10.43
C MET A 62 -4.18 0.82 -10.55
N LEU A 63 -4.12 1.56 -9.43
CA LEU A 63 -3.67 2.94 -9.41
C LEU A 63 -2.19 3.09 -9.76
N LEU A 64 -1.35 2.11 -9.46
CA LEU A 64 0.08 2.17 -9.81
C LEU A 64 0.37 2.09 -11.31
N ARG A 65 -0.59 1.66 -12.15
CA ARG A 65 -0.35 1.44 -13.59
C ARG A 65 0.16 2.68 -14.32
N TRP A 66 -0.26 3.88 -13.92
CA TRP A 66 0.17 5.13 -14.58
C TRP A 66 1.66 5.45 -14.32
N THR A 67 2.25 4.90 -13.25
CA THR A 67 3.63 5.21 -12.85
C THR A 67 4.68 4.62 -13.79
N GLY A 68 4.30 3.59 -14.58
CA GLY A 68 5.22 2.83 -15.42
C GLY A 68 6.21 1.96 -14.63
N ILE A 69 6.03 1.82 -13.32
CA ILE A 69 6.85 0.92 -12.49
C ILE A 69 6.52 -0.52 -12.87
N LYS A 70 7.55 -1.28 -13.26
CA LYS A 70 7.44 -2.71 -13.55
C LYS A 70 7.85 -3.48 -12.30
N VAL A 71 6.96 -4.33 -11.82
CA VAL A 71 7.19 -5.20 -10.67
C VAL A 71 7.19 -6.64 -11.15
N GLU A 72 8.29 -7.35 -10.88
CA GLU A 72 8.44 -8.78 -11.15
C GLU A 72 8.37 -9.54 -9.83
N THR A 73 7.39 -10.42 -9.70
CA THR A 73 7.28 -11.34 -8.56
C THR A 73 7.88 -12.68 -8.94
N ARG A 74 8.81 -13.19 -8.14
CA ARG A 74 9.45 -14.49 -8.37
C ARG A 74 8.91 -15.52 -7.40
N ASN A 75 8.56 -16.70 -7.91
CA ASN A 75 8.06 -17.84 -7.13
C ASN A 75 6.77 -17.60 -6.31
N PHE A 76 6.11 -16.45 -6.46
CA PHE A 76 4.94 -16.06 -5.65
C PHE A 76 3.83 -17.12 -5.70
N ASP A 77 3.33 -17.44 -6.90
CA ASP A 77 2.24 -18.41 -7.06
C ASP A 77 2.66 -19.81 -6.59
N SER A 78 3.92 -20.19 -6.86
CA SER A 78 4.44 -21.50 -6.46
C SER A 78 4.54 -21.67 -4.94
N VAL A 79 4.84 -20.59 -4.21
CA VAL A 79 4.94 -20.59 -2.74
C VAL A 79 3.55 -20.62 -2.13
N PHE A 80 2.62 -19.77 -2.58
CA PHE A 80 1.27 -19.71 -2.02
C PHE A 80 0.40 -20.92 -2.41
N HIS A 81 0.58 -21.51 -3.59
CA HIS A 81 -0.13 -22.73 -3.97
C HIS A 81 0.31 -23.95 -3.13
N LYS A 82 1.58 -23.99 -2.71
CA LYS A 82 2.10 -25.07 -1.85
C LYS A 82 1.77 -24.84 -0.38
N GLN A 83 1.34 -23.63 -0.01
CA GLN A 83 1.07 -23.28 1.37
C GLN A 83 -0.35 -23.71 1.78
N THR A 84 -0.44 -24.77 2.57
CA THR A 84 -1.72 -25.29 3.09
C THR A 84 -1.98 -24.88 4.54
N SER A 85 -0.97 -24.30 5.22
CA SER A 85 -1.03 -23.89 6.62
C SER A 85 -0.89 -22.37 6.78
N PRO A 86 -1.39 -21.77 7.88
CA PRO A 86 -1.16 -20.36 8.16
C PRO A 86 0.33 -20.02 8.17
N CYS A 87 0.70 -18.89 7.59
CA CYS A 87 2.09 -18.44 7.53
C CYS A 87 2.22 -16.95 7.76
N VAL A 88 3.43 -16.52 8.11
CA VAL A 88 3.77 -15.10 8.30
C VAL A 88 4.62 -14.66 7.11
N VAL A 89 4.14 -13.63 6.40
CA VAL A 89 4.88 -13.00 5.32
C VAL A 89 5.70 -11.86 5.92
N VAL A 90 7.01 -11.92 5.76
CA VAL A 90 7.96 -10.91 6.25
C VAL A 90 8.57 -10.20 5.06
N CYS A 91 8.68 -8.87 5.13
CA CYS A 91 9.37 -8.06 4.14
C CYS A 91 10.33 -7.09 4.83
N ASN A 92 11.39 -6.71 4.12
CA ASN A 92 12.27 -5.64 4.58
C ASN A 92 11.49 -4.33 4.52
N HIS A 93 11.48 -3.56 5.61
CA HIS A 93 10.74 -2.30 5.66
C HIS A 93 11.44 -1.23 4.82
N GLN A 94 10.88 -0.91 3.65
CA GLN A 94 11.30 0.16 2.75
C GLN A 94 10.12 1.10 2.47
N PRO A 95 10.14 2.37 2.92
CA PRO A 95 8.97 3.26 3.00
C PRO A 95 7.91 3.12 1.88
N THR A 96 8.00 3.93 0.83
CA THR A 96 7.04 3.94 -0.28
C THR A 96 7.06 2.64 -1.10
N LEU A 97 8.17 1.89 -1.05
CA LEU A 97 8.37 0.67 -1.85
C LEU A 97 7.57 -0.51 -1.30
N ASP A 98 7.34 -0.58 0.01
CA ASP A 98 6.54 -1.64 0.64
C ASP A 98 5.12 -1.66 0.07
N THR A 99 4.52 -0.48 -0.12
CA THR A 99 3.17 -0.37 -0.69
C THR A 99 3.12 -0.87 -2.14
N ILE A 100 4.17 -0.63 -2.93
CA ILE A 100 4.28 -1.14 -4.30
C ILE A 100 4.47 -2.66 -4.29
N ALA A 101 5.37 -3.17 -3.45
CA ALA A 101 5.62 -4.60 -3.33
C ALA A 101 4.35 -5.35 -2.89
N MET A 102 3.66 -4.86 -1.86
CA MET A 102 2.44 -5.47 -1.35
C MET A 102 1.29 -5.38 -2.36
N ALA A 103 1.18 -4.32 -3.16
CA ALA A 103 0.19 -4.28 -4.23
C ALA A 103 0.33 -5.44 -5.25
N HIS A 104 1.52 -6.00 -5.40
CA HIS A 104 1.80 -7.10 -6.33
C HIS A 104 1.94 -8.47 -5.67
N ALA A 105 2.35 -8.52 -4.40
CA ALA A 105 2.69 -9.74 -3.67
C ALA A 105 1.92 -9.88 -2.35
N PHE A 106 0.70 -9.32 -2.26
CA PHE A 106 -0.14 -9.52 -1.08
C PHE A 106 -0.68 -10.96 -1.03
N PRO A 107 -0.53 -11.68 0.11
CA PRO A 107 -1.05 -13.02 0.26
C PRO A 107 -2.58 -13.10 0.10
N PRO A 108 -3.11 -14.13 -0.59
CA PRO A 108 -4.56 -14.33 -0.68
C PRO A 108 -5.14 -14.57 0.72
N ARG A 109 -6.22 -13.86 1.06
CA ARG A 109 -6.85 -13.88 2.40
C ARG A 109 -5.91 -13.48 3.54
N GLY A 110 -4.86 -12.71 3.25
CA GLY A 110 -3.96 -12.18 4.26
C GLY A 110 -4.55 -11.03 5.06
N THR A 111 -3.98 -10.81 6.24
CA THR A 111 -4.16 -9.61 7.06
C THR A 111 -2.81 -8.95 7.34
N VAL A 112 -2.83 -7.69 7.76
CA VAL A 112 -1.65 -6.88 8.07
C VAL A 112 -1.50 -6.73 9.57
N MET A 113 -0.25 -6.72 10.04
CA MET A 113 0.09 -6.37 11.41
C MET A 113 0.45 -4.89 11.49
N MET A 114 -0.08 -4.18 12.49
CA MET A 114 0.15 -2.74 12.65
C MET A 114 0.42 -2.35 14.11
N LYS A 115 1.09 -1.22 14.32
CA LYS A 115 1.35 -0.69 15.66
C LYS A 115 0.05 -0.28 16.34
N ARG A 116 -0.15 -0.68 17.60
CA ARG A 116 -1.35 -0.35 18.40
C ARG A 116 -1.65 1.15 18.46
N SER A 117 -0.62 1.99 18.49
CA SER A 117 -0.79 3.44 18.50
C SER A 117 -1.58 3.98 17.28
N LEU A 118 -1.61 3.25 16.16
CA LEU A 118 -2.38 3.63 14.97
C LEU A 118 -3.87 3.33 15.09
N ALA A 119 -4.28 2.46 16.03
CA ALA A 119 -5.69 2.19 16.31
C ALA A 119 -6.44 3.42 16.84
N TYR A 120 -5.73 4.42 17.35
CA TYR A 120 -6.34 5.65 17.91
C TYR A 120 -6.61 6.73 16.86
N ILE A 121 -6.17 6.55 15.61
CA ILE A 121 -6.44 7.50 14.53
C ILE A 121 -7.82 7.18 13.94
N PRO A 122 -8.86 8.03 14.10
CA PRO A 122 -10.26 7.62 13.90
C PRO A 122 -10.58 7.04 12.52
N ILE A 123 -10.17 7.75 11.47
CA ILE A 123 -10.40 7.37 10.06
C ILE A 123 -9.58 6.12 9.70
N PHE A 124 -8.35 6.06 10.20
CA PHE A 124 -7.45 4.94 9.97
C PHE A 124 -7.95 3.67 10.65
N ASN A 125 -8.47 3.79 11.87
CA ASN A 125 -9.00 2.70 12.67
C ASN A 125 -10.19 2.02 12.00
N LEU A 126 -11.10 2.79 11.38
CA LEU A 126 -12.22 2.22 10.65
C LEU A 126 -11.74 1.31 9.51
N SER A 127 -10.78 1.79 8.71
CA SER A 127 -10.22 1.01 7.60
C SER A 127 -9.49 -0.24 8.10
N ALA A 128 -8.71 -0.10 9.15
CA ALA A 128 -7.96 -1.20 9.76
C ALA A 128 -8.89 -2.27 10.37
N TRP A 129 -9.99 -1.85 11.01
CA TRP A 129 -11.01 -2.75 11.53
C TRP A 129 -11.72 -3.52 10.41
N LEU A 130 -12.13 -2.84 9.33
CA LEU A 130 -12.73 -3.49 8.16
C LEU A 130 -11.79 -4.48 7.47
N CYS A 131 -10.48 -4.22 7.54
CA CYS A 131 -9.41 -5.07 7.04
C CYS A 131 -9.02 -6.22 7.98
N SER A 132 -9.66 -6.35 9.14
CA SER A 132 -9.28 -7.32 10.18
C SER A 132 -7.79 -7.24 10.57
N VAL A 133 -7.24 -6.03 10.61
CA VAL A 133 -5.83 -5.75 10.95
C VAL A 133 -5.53 -6.20 12.38
N ILE A 134 -4.36 -6.82 12.56
CA ILE A 134 -3.88 -7.25 13.87
C ILE A 134 -3.00 -6.14 14.46
N PHE A 135 -3.51 -5.48 15.50
CA PHE A 135 -2.75 -4.46 16.22
C PHE A 135 -1.83 -5.08 17.28
N VAL A 136 -0.56 -4.68 17.27
CA VAL A 136 0.47 -5.15 18.19
C VAL A 136 1.09 -3.99 18.95
N ASP A 137 1.26 -4.16 20.26
CA ASP A 137 1.97 -3.24 21.14
C ASP A 137 3.48 -3.49 21.10
N GLN A 138 4.27 -2.44 20.89
CA GLN A 138 5.74 -2.53 20.85
C GLN A 138 6.40 -2.26 22.23
N PHE A 139 5.67 -2.47 23.34
CA PHE A 139 6.18 -2.23 24.69
C PHE A 139 5.93 -3.42 25.62
N SER A 140 6.83 -4.40 25.54
CA SER A 140 7.73 -4.72 26.66
C SER A 140 8.77 -5.72 26.15
N GLY A 141 10.04 -5.45 26.44
CA GLY A 141 11.10 -6.44 26.38
C GLY A 141 10.88 -7.50 27.47
N GLY A 142 9.86 -8.33 27.29
CA GLY A 142 9.68 -9.58 28.02
C GLY A 142 10.45 -10.67 27.29
N LYS A 143 11.58 -11.07 27.87
CA LYS A 143 12.42 -12.22 27.51
C LYS A 143 11.66 -13.33 26.78
N ALA A 144 12.18 -13.72 25.63
CA ALA A 144 12.11 -15.09 25.10
C ALA A 144 13.45 -15.37 24.41
#